data_AF-A0A366FM16-F1
#
_entry.id   AF-A0A366FM16-F1
#
_cell.length_a   1.000
_cell.length_b   1.000
_cell.length_c   1.000
_cell.angle_alpha   90.00
_cell.angle_beta   90.00
_cell.angle_gamma   90.00
#
_symmetry.space_group_name_H-M   'P 1'
#
loop_
_entity.id
_entity.type
_entity.pdbx_description
1 polymer ?
#
loop_
_entity_poly.entity_id
_entity_poly.type
_entity_poly.pdbx_seq_one_letter_code
_entity_poly.pdbx_strand_id
1 'polypeptide(L)'
;MKDWISLFTDGAIVAIDVMAVAIIVVGTLEMFVTCVRSAFSPSPTGRELRDGYLRYARWLMAGLTFQLANDIIVSARAPSWDDIGRLAAIALIRTFLNFFLERDIRETQAIGEDAPAAGADGRQRR
;
A
#
# COMPACT_ATOMS: atom_id res chain seq x y z
N MET A 1 3.69 -27.61 -27.26
CA MET A 1 3.34 -27.68 -25.81
C MET A 1 3.99 -26.55 -25.00
N LYS A 2 5.29 -26.25 -25.16
CA LYS A 2 5.96 -25.10 -24.50
C LYS A 2 5.30 -23.75 -24.82
N ASP A 3 4.86 -23.58 -26.07
CA ASP A 3 4.27 -22.31 -26.55
C ASP A 3 2.90 -21.99 -25.93
N TRP A 4 2.13 -23.02 -25.55
CA TRP A 4 0.82 -22.82 -24.90
C TRP A 4 0.96 -22.38 -23.44
N ILE A 5 1.95 -22.94 -22.73
CA ILE A 5 2.25 -22.56 -21.35
C ILE A 5 2.87 -21.15 -21.33
N SER A 6 3.75 -20.82 -22.27
CA SER A 6 4.29 -19.45 -22.35
C SER A 6 3.19 -18.44 -22.68
N LEU A 7 2.30 -18.69 -23.65
CA LEU A 7 1.21 -17.76 -23.96
C LEU A 7 0.31 -17.48 -22.76
N PHE A 8 -0.06 -18.54 -22.03
CA PHE A 8 -0.94 -18.42 -20.87
C PHE A 8 -0.26 -17.65 -19.73
N THR A 9 1.00 -17.96 -19.43
CA THR A 9 1.76 -17.27 -18.39
C THR A 9 2.05 -15.81 -18.76
N ASP A 10 2.29 -15.50 -20.05
CA ASP A 10 2.48 -14.11 -20.52
C ASP A 10 1.20 -13.30 -20.35
N GLY A 11 0.07 -13.89 -20.72
CA GLY A 11 -1.24 -13.28 -20.50
C GLY A 11 -1.54 -13.03 -19.02
N ALA A 12 -1.21 -13.99 -18.15
CA ALA A 12 -1.40 -13.85 -16.71
C ALA A 12 -0.53 -12.73 -16.09
N ILE A 13 0.74 -12.64 -16.48
CA ILE A 13 1.66 -11.57 -16.05
C ILE A 13 1.09 -10.21 -16.41
N VAL A 14 0.72 -10.01 -17.68
CA VAL A 14 0.19 -8.73 -18.15
C VAL A 14 -1.12 -8.38 -17.44
N ALA A 15 -2.01 -9.37 -17.26
CA ALA A 15 -3.27 -9.15 -16.56
C ALA A 15 -3.06 -8.71 -15.09
N ILE A 16 -2.17 -9.41 -14.36
CA ILE A 16 -1.86 -9.09 -12.96
C ILE A 16 -1.19 -7.72 -12.85
N ASP A 17 -0.28 -7.38 -13.76
CA ASP A 17 0.42 -6.10 -13.77
C ASP A 17 -0.56 -4.93 -14.04
N VAL A 18 -1.45 -5.09 -15.02
CA VAL A 18 -2.52 -4.12 -15.31
C VAL A 18 -3.46 -3.96 -14.12
N MET A 19 -3.88 -5.06 -13.48
CA MET A 19 -4.73 -4.99 -12.29
C MET A 19 -4.04 -4.27 -11.13
N ALA A 20 -2.77 -4.58 -10.86
CA ALA A 20 -2.01 -3.96 -9.79
C ALA A 20 -1.84 -2.45 -10.02
N VAL A 21 -1.46 -2.05 -11.24
CA VAL A 21 -1.35 -0.64 -11.63
C VAL A 21 -2.70 0.07 -11.50
N ALA A 22 -3.78 -0.55 -11.96
CA ALA A 22 -5.12 0.03 -11.85
C ALA A 22 -5.52 0.29 -10.38
N ILE A 23 -5.30 -0.68 -9.49
CA ILE A 23 -5.58 -0.55 -8.06
C ILE A 23 -4.76 0.59 -7.43
N ILE A 24 -3.46 0.66 -7.74
CA ILE A 24 -2.58 1.72 -7.23
C ILE A 24 -3.04 3.09 -7.74
N VAL A 25 -3.30 3.22 -9.05
CA VAL A 25 -3.75 4.48 -9.66
C VAL A 25 -5.06 4.97 -9.05
N VAL A 26 -6.05 4.08 -8.85
CA VAL A 26 -7.33 4.45 -8.22
C VAL A 26 -7.12 4.91 -6.78
N GLY A 27 -6.36 4.15 -5.98
CA GLY A 27 -6.05 4.53 -4.60
C GLY A 27 -5.28 5.86 -4.49
N THR A 28 -4.32 6.09 -5.39
CA THR A 28 -3.58 7.36 -5.49
C THR A 28 -4.50 8.51 -5.87
N LEU A 29 -5.41 8.32 -6.81
CA LEU A 29 -6.35 9.35 -7.24
C LEU A 29 -7.32 9.74 -6.13
N GLU A 30 -7.90 8.76 -5.41
CA GLU A 30 -8.76 9.02 -4.24
C GLU A 30 -8.02 9.83 -3.15
N MET A 31 -6.77 9.45 -2.86
CA MET A 31 -5.96 10.15 -1.86
C MET A 31 -5.57 11.56 -2.32
N PHE A 32 -5.21 11.72 -3.59
CA PHE A 32 -4.87 13.02 -4.17
C PHE A 32 -6.06 13.99 -4.07
N VAL A 33 -7.25 13.55 -4.47
CA VAL A 33 -8.48 14.37 -4.38
C VAL A 33 -8.79 14.74 -2.93
N THR A 34 -8.65 13.80 -2.00
CA THR A 34 -8.87 14.05 -0.56
C THR A 34 -7.88 15.06 -0.01
N CYS A 35 -6.60 14.94 -0.35
CA CYS A 35 -5.53 15.83 0.08
C CYS A 35 -5.75 17.27 -0.45
N VAL A 36 -6.05 17.40 -1.75
CA VAL A 36 -6.37 18.67 -2.39
C VAL A 36 -7.59 19.33 -1.73
N ARG A 37 -8.67 18.58 -1.52
CA ARG A 37 -9.89 19.11 -0.88
C ARG A 37 -9.63 19.54 0.57
N SER A 38 -8.81 18.80 1.31
CA SER A 38 -8.42 19.15 2.69
C SER A 38 -7.52 20.39 2.73
N ALA A 39 -6.60 20.56 1.77
CA ALA A 39 -5.74 21.73 1.65
C ALA A 39 -6.52 23.03 1.38
N PHE A 40 -7.67 22.94 0.71
CA PHE A 40 -8.57 24.08 0.49
C PHE A 40 -9.61 24.27 1.62
N SER A 41 -9.59 23.45 2.67
CA SER A 41 -10.53 23.55 3.80
C SER A 41 -9.94 24.41 4.93
N PRO A 42 -10.61 25.47 5.42
CA PRO A 42 -10.05 26.44 6.37
C PRO A 42 -9.72 25.92 7.79
N SER A 43 -10.07 24.67 8.12
CA SER A 43 -9.78 24.07 9.43
C SER A 43 -9.37 22.60 9.27
N PRO A 44 -8.06 22.30 9.13
CA PRO A 44 -7.59 20.93 9.07
C PRO A 44 -7.65 20.34 10.48
N THR A 45 -8.76 19.68 10.79
CA THR A 45 -8.81 18.81 11.97
C THR A 45 -7.94 17.61 11.64
N GLY A 46 -6.77 17.46 12.27
CA GLY A 46 -5.76 16.42 11.95
C GLY A 46 -6.26 14.96 11.88
N ARG A 47 -7.50 14.69 12.33
CA ARG A 47 -8.22 13.44 12.12
C ARG A 47 -8.55 13.14 10.65
N GLU A 48 -8.96 14.12 9.85
CA GLU A 48 -9.37 13.87 8.45
C GLU A 48 -8.19 13.47 7.56
N LEU A 49 -7.03 14.11 7.75
CA LEU A 49 -5.79 13.75 7.06
C LEU A 49 -5.31 12.34 7.45
N ARG A 50 -5.42 11.99 8.74
CA ARG A 50 -5.05 10.66 9.24
C ARG A 50 -5.95 9.56 8.68
N ASP A 51 -7.26 9.79 8.63
CA ASP A 51 -8.21 8.84 8.04
C ASP A 51 -8.04 8.69 6.53
N GLY A 52 -7.62 9.75 5.83
CA GLY A 52 -7.22 9.70 4.43
C GLY A 52 -5.98 8.82 4.23
N TYR A 53 -4.94 9.05 5.02
CA TYR A 53 -3.69 8.28 4.96
C TYR A 53 -3.91 6.78 5.23
N LEU A 54 -4.69 6.43 6.25
CA LEU A 54 -4.99 5.02 6.56
C LEU A 54 -5.76 4.32 5.43
N ARG A 55 -6.59 5.05 4.70
CA ARG A 55 -7.35 4.53 3.54
C ARG A 55 -6.43 4.32 2.35
N TYR A 56 -5.55 5.27 2.09
CA TYR A 56 -4.51 5.15 1.06
C TYR A 56 -3.54 4.00 1.34
N ALA A 57 -3.10 3.84 2.58
CA ALA A 57 -2.25 2.73 3.01
C ALA A 57 -2.88 1.36 2.72
N ARG A 58 -4.20 1.20 2.90
CA ARG A 58 -4.91 -0.05 2.55
C ARG A 58 -4.92 -0.32 1.05
N TRP A 59 -5.13 0.70 0.22
CA TRP A 59 -5.05 0.58 -1.24
C TRP A 59 -3.63 0.23 -1.71
N LEU A 60 -2.60 0.83 -1.11
CA LEU A 60 -1.19 0.50 -1.39
C LEU A 60 -0.87 -0.95 -1.04
N MET A 61 -1.27 -1.43 0.14
CA MET A 61 -1.08 -2.82 0.57
C MET A 61 -1.75 -3.82 -0.39
N ALA A 62 -2.97 -3.51 -0.85
CA ALA A 62 -3.66 -4.31 -1.84
C ALA A 62 -2.88 -4.38 -3.17
N GLY A 63 -2.46 -3.23 -3.71
CA GLY A 63 -1.67 -3.17 -4.94
C GLY A 63 -0.33 -3.92 -4.85
N LEU A 64 0.39 -3.78 -3.73
CA LEU A 64 1.66 -4.47 -3.52
C LEU A 64 1.53 -5.98 -3.43
N THR A 65 0.39 -6.48 -2.94
CA THR A 65 0.10 -7.92 -2.88
C THR A 65 -0.05 -8.52 -4.28
N PHE A 66 -0.69 -7.80 -5.20
CA PHE A 66 -0.77 -8.22 -6.60
C PHE A 66 0.58 -8.13 -7.33
N GLN A 67 1.37 -7.07 -7.07
CA GLN A 67 2.74 -7.00 -7.60
C GLN A 67 3.62 -8.16 -7.09
N LEU A 68 3.41 -8.61 -5.84
CA LEU A 68 4.10 -9.80 -5.31
C LEU A 68 3.73 -11.08 -6.05
N ALA A 69 2.46 -11.26 -6.41
CA ALA A 69 2.04 -12.39 -7.22
C ALA A 69 2.72 -12.38 -8.60
N ASN A 70 2.87 -11.21 -9.22
CA ASN A 70 3.56 -11.06 -10.50
C ASN A 70 5.03 -11.49 -10.41
N ASP A 71 5.76 -11.02 -9.40
CA ASP A 71 7.20 -11.34 -9.26
C ASP A 71 7.45 -12.84 -9.05
N ILE A 72 6.55 -13.52 -8.33
CA ILE A 72 6.61 -14.98 -8.16
C ILE A 72 6.46 -15.68 -9.52
N ILE A 73 5.50 -15.25 -10.34
CA ILE A 73 5.26 -15.82 -11.68
C ILE A 73 6.45 -15.59 -12.61
N VAL A 74 7.06 -14.40 -12.58
CA VAL A 74 8.26 -14.07 -13.34
C VAL A 74 9.43 -14.98 -12.91
N SER A 75 9.63 -15.19 -11.60
CA SER A 75 10.69 -16.05 -11.07
C SER A 75 10.59 -17.52 -11.48
N ALA A 76 9.36 -18.00 -11.69
CA ALA A 76 9.11 -19.38 -12.07
C ALA A 76 9.53 -19.70 -13.52
N ARG A 77 9.82 -18.67 -14.34
CA ARG A 77 10.00 -18.83 -15.78
C ARG A 77 11.44 -18.84 -16.28
N ALA A 78 12.38 -18.24 -15.55
CA ALA A 78 13.75 -18.06 -16.04
C ALA A 78 14.77 -18.38 -14.94
N PRO A 79 15.32 -19.61 -14.89
CA PRO A 79 16.40 -19.93 -13.96
C PRO A 79 17.74 -19.43 -14.55
N SER A 80 17.82 -18.15 -14.92
CA SER A 80 19.09 -17.49 -15.26
C SER A 80 19.59 -16.72 -14.03
N TRP A 81 20.90 -16.69 -13.82
CA TRP A 81 21.49 -15.99 -12.67
C TRP A 81 21.22 -14.48 -12.68
N ASP A 82 21.08 -13.88 -13.87
CA ASP A 82 20.75 -12.45 -14.02
C ASP A 82 19.29 -12.16 -13.62
N ASP A 83 18.35 -13.00 -14.08
CA ASP A 83 16.94 -12.88 -13.74
C ASP A 83 16.71 -13.10 -12.24
N ILE A 84 17.37 -14.10 -11.65
CA ILE A 84 17.33 -14.37 -10.20
C ILE A 84 17.86 -13.17 -9.41
N GLY A 85 18.97 -12.56 -9.86
CA GLY A 85 19.53 -11.36 -9.21
C GLY A 85 18.58 -10.17 -9.27
N ARG A 86 17.95 -9.94 -10.43
CA ARG A 86 16.96 -8.87 -10.62
C ARG A 86 15.74 -9.06 -9.74
N LEU A 87 15.23 -10.29 -9.66
CA LEU A 87 14.12 -10.66 -8.79
C LEU A 87 14.46 -10.53 -7.30
N ALA A 88 15.65 -10.96 -6.89
CA ALA A 88 16.11 -10.79 -5.52
C ALA A 88 16.21 -9.31 -5.12
N ALA A 89 16.67 -8.44 -6.02
CA ALA A 89 16.73 -7.00 -5.79
C ALA A 89 15.32 -6.39 -5.64
N ILE A 90 14.38 -6.74 -6.52
CA ILE A 90 12.98 -6.28 -6.44
C ILE A 90 12.34 -6.76 -5.13
N ALA A 91 12.51 -8.03 -4.78
CA ALA A 91 11.98 -8.60 -3.55
C ALA A 91 12.56 -7.93 -2.29
N LEU A 92 13.86 -7.60 -2.28
CA LEU A 92 14.51 -6.89 -1.19
C LEU A 92 13.95 -5.46 -1.03
N ILE A 93 13.86 -4.72 -2.13
CA ILE A 93 13.29 -3.35 -2.15
C ILE A 93 11.85 -3.40 -1.63
N ARG A 94 11.03 -4.35 -2.10
CA ARG A 94 9.65 -4.50 -1.62
C ARG A 94 9.61 -4.79 -0.13
N THR A 95 10.41 -5.74 0.35
CA THR A 95 10.43 -6.11 1.77
C THR A 95 10.78 -4.91 2.64
N PHE A 96 11.76 -4.12 2.22
CA PHE A 96 12.17 -2.91 2.92
C PHE A 96 11.04 -1.87 2.93
N LEU A 97 10.46 -1.53 1.77
CA LEU A 97 9.38 -0.55 1.69
C LEU A 97 8.14 -0.95 2.47
N ASN A 98 7.70 -2.21 2.34
CA ASN A 98 6.56 -2.73 3.10
C ASN A 98 6.81 -2.70 4.60
N PHE A 99 8.01 -3.11 5.04
CA PHE A 99 8.36 -3.09 6.44
C PHE A 99 8.32 -1.68 7.03
N PHE A 100 8.88 -0.68 6.33
CA PHE A 100 8.84 0.72 6.76
C PHE A 100 7.42 1.28 6.75
N LEU A 101 6.63 1.01 5.71
CA LEU A 101 5.26 1.49 5.63
C LEU A 101 4.40 0.91 6.78
N GLU A 102 4.50 -0.39 7.03
CA GLU A 102 3.75 -1.02 8.12
C GLU A 102 4.22 -0.56 9.50
N ARG A 103 5.52 -0.32 9.67
CA ARG A 103 6.08 0.29 10.88
C ARG A 103 5.49 1.69 11.13
N ASP A 104 5.50 2.55 10.13
CA ASP A 104 4.99 3.92 10.23
C ASP A 104 3.49 3.95 10.58
N ILE A 105 2.71 3.03 10.01
CA ILE A 105 1.28 2.87 10.33
C ILE A 105 1.10 2.46 11.79
N ARG A 106 1.88 1.50 12.29
CA ARG A 106 1.81 1.03 13.69
C ARG A 106 2.21 2.12 14.68
N GLU A 107 3.25 2.87 14.38
CA GLU A 107 3.72 3.98 15.22
C GLU A 107 2.65 5.09 15.31
N THR A 108 1.97 5.37 14.19
CA THR A 108 0.88 6.35 14.17
C THR A 108 -0.36 5.91 14.97
N GLN A 109 -0.62 4.60 15.07
CA GLN A 109 -1.74 4.07 15.86
C GLN A 109 -1.45 4.08 17.37
N ALA A 110 -0.22 3.74 17.77
CA ALA A 110 0.19 3.77 19.18
C ALA A 110 0.07 5.17 19.80
N ILE A 111 0.40 6.22 19.05
CA ILE A 111 0.27 7.63 19.49
C ILE A 111 -1.22 8.02 19.71
N GLY A 112 -2.16 7.31 19.08
CA GLY A 112 -3.60 7.56 19.22
C GLY A 112 -4.24 6.94 20.46
N GLU A 113 -3.68 5.84 20.98
CA GLU A 113 -4.19 5.13 22.17
C GLU A 113 -3.72 5.77 23.49
N ASP A 114 -2.58 6.46 23.49
CA ASP A 114 -2.03 7.13 24.68
C ASP A 114 -2.59 8.54 24.93
N ALA A 115 -3.53 9.03 24.10
CA ALA A 115 -4.25 10.26 24.38
C ALA A 115 -5.14 10.04 25.62
N PRO A 116 -4.78 10.59 26.80
CA PRO A 116 -5.55 10.34 28.00
C PRO A 116 -6.96 10.89 27.80
N ALA A 117 -7.95 10.22 28.36
CA ALA A 117 -9.31 10.72 28.55
C ALA A 117 -9.36 11.94 29.51
N ALA A 118 -8.47 12.91 29.32
CA ALA A 118 -8.40 14.17 30.05
C ALA A 118 -9.48 15.11 29.51
N GLY A 119 -10.72 14.90 29.94
CA GLY A 119 -11.82 15.80 29.64
C GLY A 119 -13.19 15.42 30.19
N ALA A 120 -13.35 14.22 30.74
CA ALA A 120 -14.64 13.73 31.24
C ALA A 120 -14.67 13.58 32.77
N ASP A 121 -14.07 14.49 33.53
CA ASP A 121 -14.39 14.61 34.97
C ASP A 121 -14.14 16.04 35.46
N GLY A 122 -15.21 16.78 35.74
CA GLY A 122 -15.07 18.17 36.21
C GLY A 122 -16.34 19.02 36.15
N ARG A 123 -17.42 18.54 35.54
CA ARG A 123 -18.67 19.32 35.42
C ARG A 123 -19.83 18.87 36.31
N GLN A 124 -19.61 17.92 37.22
CA GLN A 124 -20.69 17.37 38.07
C GLN A 124 -20.68 17.91 39.51
N ARG A 125 -19.98 19.02 39.76
CA ARG A 125 -20.00 19.74 41.04
C ARG A 125 -20.51 21.17 40.86
N ARG A 126 -21.75 21.36 40.41
CA ARG A 126 -22.57 22.55 40.73
C ARG A 126 -24.04 22.19 40.66
#